data_AF-A0A7W3IZY2-F1
#
_entry.id   AF-A0A7W3IZY2-F1
#
_cell.length_a   1.000
_cell.length_b   1.000
_cell.length_c   1.000
_cell.angle_alpha   90.00
_cell.angle_beta   90.00
_cell.angle_gamma   90.00
#
_symmetry.space_group_name_H-M   'P 1'
#
loop_
_entity.id
_entity.type
_entity.pdbx_description
1 polymer ?
#
loop_
_entity_poly.entity_id
_entity_poly.type
_entity_poly.pdbx_seq_one_letter_code
_entity_poly.pdbx_strand_id
1 'polypeptide(L)'
;MAPTNDPRKRPVVGSRNPTARPRKVASGVPAPPDARVPAPAPTPAPTAAPAPPSTTPGLLGGFRTTVALVVAIVLLAAVVLGESWYLWGRSEPTVSASHPVITGEMAHRAAVEAASQDAEDILSTSYKNYDEQVAQATSEMTDGFAKEYTQTVGQIKGDFVAAKTELQVKVVAAGVVRASSEQVQALLFLNQYVTKPGTKTAFTPYRALVTVVHTEHGWLVDNIETQ
;
A
#
# COMPACT_ATOMS: atom_id res chain seq x y z
N MET A 1 -75.61 6.71 -13.18
CA MET A 1 -75.60 7.33 -14.52
C MET A 1 -74.17 7.26 -15.07
N ALA A 2 -73.94 6.51 -16.14
CA ALA A 2 -72.75 6.59 -17.00
C ALA A 2 -72.97 7.72 -18.06
N PRO A 3 -72.05 8.06 -18.99
CA PRO A 3 -70.80 7.37 -19.37
C PRO A 3 -69.59 8.28 -19.74
N THR A 4 -68.56 7.64 -20.33
CA THR A 4 -67.61 8.16 -21.37
C THR A 4 -66.25 8.61 -20.82
N ASN A 5 -65.06 8.21 -21.29
CA ASN A 5 -64.59 7.48 -22.47
C ASN A 5 -63.20 6.84 -22.16
N ASP A 6 -62.88 5.68 -22.72
CA ASP A 6 -61.54 5.06 -22.83
C ASP A 6 -61.24 4.92 -24.34
N PRO A 7 -60.00 5.12 -24.85
CA PRO A 7 -59.14 3.94 -25.07
C PRO A 7 -57.62 4.18 -24.97
N ARG A 8 -56.97 3.30 -24.20
CA ARG A 8 -55.85 2.41 -24.60
C ARG A 8 -54.58 3.03 -25.25
N LYS A 9 -53.45 3.00 -24.52
CA LYS A 9 -52.09 2.94 -25.11
C LYS A 9 -51.56 1.50 -25.11
N ARG A 10 -51.26 0.98 -26.30
CA ARG A 10 -50.61 -0.32 -26.58
C ARG A 10 -49.12 -0.14 -26.90
N PRO A 11 -48.29 -1.20 -26.75
CA PRO A 11 -46.82 -1.13 -26.79
C PRO A 11 -46.26 -1.18 -28.23
N VAL A 12 -45.05 -0.65 -28.42
CA VAL A 12 -44.32 -0.72 -29.70
C VAL A 12 -43.37 -1.92 -29.68
N VAL A 13 -43.69 -2.93 -30.49
CA VAL A 13 -42.84 -4.04 -30.91
C VAL A 13 -42.29 -3.71 -32.30
N GLY A 14 -41.00 -3.98 -32.53
CA GLY A 14 -40.33 -3.72 -33.81
C GLY A 14 -40.68 -4.72 -34.92
N SER A 15 -40.38 -4.36 -36.18
CA SER A 15 -39.85 -5.25 -37.22
C SER A 15 -39.70 -4.53 -38.58
N ARG A 16 -38.50 -4.70 -39.15
CA ARG A 16 -38.18 -5.07 -40.56
C ARG A 16 -38.74 -4.21 -41.70
N ASN A 17 -37.82 -3.68 -42.52
CA ASN A 17 -38.09 -3.28 -43.90
C ASN A 17 -37.29 -4.18 -44.89
N PRO A 18 -37.85 -4.52 -46.08
CA PRO A 18 -37.41 -5.63 -46.93
C PRO A 18 -36.53 -5.26 -48.15
N THR A 19 -36.10 -6.32 -48.83
CA THR A 19 -35.11 -6.52 -49.92
C THR A 19 -35.54 -6.25 -51.37
N ALA A 20 -34.51 -6.20 -52.25
CA ALA A 20 -34.41 -6.65 -53.67
C ALA A 20 -34.61 -5.56 -54.76
N ARG A 21 -33.92 -5.50 -55.93
CA ARG A 21 -33.25 -6.49 -56.82
C ARG A 21 -32.48 -5.74 -57.99
N PRO A 22 -32.02 -6.35 -59.12
CA PRO A 22 -30.66 -6.88 -59.45
C PRO A 22 -29.97 -6.28 -60.73
N ARG A 23 -28.75 -6.76 -61.08
CA ARG A 23 -28.42 -7.17 -62.48
C ARG A 23 -27.25 -8.18 -62.53
N LYS A 24 -27.23 -8.98 -63.60
CA LYS A 24 -26.56 -10.28 -63.83
C LYS A 24 -25.84 -10.23 -65.20
N VAL A 25 -24.58 -10.67 -65.32
CA VAL A 25 -23.89 -11.19 -66.55
C VAL A 25 -22.67 -11.98 -66.03
N ALA A 26 -22.50 -13.32 -66.06
CA ALA A 26 -22.56 -14.38 -67.08
C ALA A 26 -21.23 -14.59 -67.88
N SER A 27 -20.56 -15.74 -67.60
CA SER A 27 -19.77 -16.62 -68.48
C SER A 27 -18.38 -16.13 -68.98
N GLY A 28 -17.26 -16.88 -69.06
CA GLY A 28 -16.87 -18.28 -68.86
C GLY A 28 -15.94 -18.77 -70.00
N VAL A 29 -14.70 -19.26 -69.74
CA VAL A 29 -13.85 -20.17 -70.61
C VAL A 29 -12.71 -20.82 -69.75
N PRO A 30 -12.37 -22.14 -69.90
CA PRO A 30 -11.19 -22.80 -69.28
C PRO A 30 -10.15 -23.47 -70.23
N ALA A 31 -8.83 -23.44 -69.85
CA ALA A 31 -7.63 -24.33 -70.09
C ALA A 31 -7.13 -24.65 -71.55
N PRO A 32 -5.93 -25.28 -71.87
CA PRO A 32 -4.92 -26.06 -71.08
C PRO A 32 -3.38 -25.88 -71.51
N PRO A 33 -2.43 -26.86 -71.50
CA PRO A 33 -1.26 -26.96 -70.58
C PRO A 33 0.18 -27.10 -71.20
N ASP A 34 1.19 -27.16 -70.31
CA ASP A 34 2.56 -27.74 -70.38
C ASP A 34 3.66 -27.24 -71.34
N ALA A 35 4.78 -26.77 -70.74
CA ALA A 35 6.15 -27.02 -71.21
C ALA A 35 7.17 -26.90 -70.06
N ARG A 36 7.90 -27.99 -69.76
CA ARG A 36 9.02 -28.07 -68.80
C ARG A 36 10.33 -27.55 -69.42
N VAL A 37 11.11 -26.78 -68.66
CA VAL A 37 12.60 -26.74 -68.73
C VAL A 37 13.15 -26.54 -67.28
N PRO A 38 14.24 -27.22 -66.87
CA PRO A 38 14.70 -27.29 -65.47
C PRO A 38 15.85 -26.32 -65.10
N ALA A 39 15.94 -26.00 -63.78
CA ALA A 39 17.09 -25.46 -63.00
C ALA A 39 17.52 -23.99 -63.27
N PRO A 40 17.97 -23.20 -62.26
CA PRO A 40 18.92 -23.58 -61.20
C PRO A 40 18.44 -23.33 -59.75
N ALA A 41 19.12 -23.99 -58.81
CA ALA A 41 18.90 -23.86 -57.37
C ALA A 41 18.96 -22.40 -56.89
N PRO A 42 18.04 -21.94 -56.02
CA PRO A 42 18.19 -20.65 -55.37
C PRO A 42 19.30 -20.74 -54.32
N THR A 43 20.27 -19.85 -54.45
CA THR A 43 21.25 -19.46 -53.44
C THR A 43 20.55 -19.19 -52.10
N PRO A 44 21.11 -19.58 -50.95
CA PRO A 44 20.46 -19.33 -49.66
C PRO A 44 20.27 -17.83 -49.45
N ALA A 45 19.02 -17.42 -49.20
CA ALA A 45 18.67 -16.07 -48.81
C ALA A 45 19.37 -15.71 -47.49
N PRO A 46 19.88 -14.48 -47.32
CA PRO A 46 20.24 -13.99 -46.00
C PRO A 46 18.99 -13.99 -45.12
N THR A 47 19.13 -14.71 -44.01
CA THR A 47 18.29 -14.73 -42.82
C THR A 47 17.31 -13.57 -42.72
N ALA A 48 16.01 -13.91 -42.71
CA ALA A 48 14.97 -13.02 -42.24
C ALA A 48 15.34 -12.50 -40.85
N ALA A 49 15.63 -11.21 -40.74
CA ALA A 49 15.80 -10.54 -39.47
C ALA A 49 14.44 -10.51 -38.76
N PRO A 50 14.29 -11.09 -37.55
CA PRO A 50 13.15 -10.81 -36.71
C PRO A 50 13.24 -9.34 -36.27
N ALA A 51 12.18 -8.57 -36.50
CA ALA A 51 12.03 -7.24 -35.94
C ALA A 51 12.19 -7.29 -34.41
N PRO A 52 12.82 -6.30 -33.76
CA PRO A 52 12.96 -6.28 -32.32
C PRO A 52 11.57 -6.23 -31.66
N PRO A 53 11.32 -6.98 -30.58
CA PRO A 53 10.10 -6.82 -29.81
C PRO A 53 10.09 -5.41 -29.20
N SER A 54 9.04 -4.65 -29.53
CA SER A 54 8.69 -3.39 -28.89
C SER A 54 8.64 -3.62 -27.38
N THR A 55 9.66 -3.15 -26.67
CA THR A 55 9.75 -3.28 -25.22
C THR A 55 8.85 -2.20 -24.63
N THR A 56 7.64 -2.58 -24.23
CA THR A 56 6.76 -1.71 -23.45
C THR A 56 7.50 -1.31 -22.15
N PRO A 57 7.65 -0.01 -21.84
CA PRO A 57 8.30 0.43 -20.61
C PRO A 57 7.53 -0.09 -19.39
N GLY A 58 8.28 -0.67 -18.46
CA GLY A 58 7.80 -1.56 -17.41
C GLY A 58 6.92 -0.93 -16.34
N LEU A 59 5.97 -1.74 -15.90
CA LEU A 59 5.09 -1.58 -14.74
C LEU A 59 5.84 -1.84 -13.41
N LEU A 60 7.07 -1.36 -13.25
CA LEU A 60 7.97 -1.70 -12.13
C LEU A 60 8.46 -0.45 -11.35
N GLY A 61 7.61 0.58 -11.23
CA GLY A 61 7.87 1.76 -10.42
C GLY A 61 7.41 1.69 -8.96
N GLY A 62 6.70 0.62 -8.55
CA GLY A 62 6.00 0.59 -7.26
C GLY A 62 6.49 -0.43 -6.23
N PHE A 63 7.31 -1.41 -6.63
CA PHE A 63 7.69 -2.49 -5.72
C PHE A 63 8.97 -2.18 -4.94
N ARG A 64 9.91 -1.42 -5.52
CA ARG A 64 11.23 -1.17 -4.91
C ARG A 64 11.20 -0.23 -3.72
N THR A 65 10.33 0.78 -3.72
CA THR A 65 10.16 1.70 -2.58
C THR A 65 9.35 1.07 -1.45
N THR A 66 8.33 0.27 -1.77
CA THR A 66 7.61 -0.53 -0.77
C THR A 66 8.51 -1.62 -0.17
N VAL A 67 9.33 -2.28 -1.00
CA VAL A 67 10.34 -3.24 -0.52
C VAL A 67 11.43 -2.53 0.28
N ALA A 68 11.88 -1.33 -0.10
CA ALA A 68 12.87 -0.59 0.69
C ALA A 68 12.33 -0.21 2.08
N LEU A 69 11.04 0.16 2.17
CA LEU A 69 10.38 0.46 3.45
C LEU A 69 10.15 -0.81 4.28
N VAL A 70 9.74 -1.91 3.66
CA VAL A 70 9.65 -3.22 4.32
C VAL A 70 11.04 -3.71 4.76
N VAL A 71 12.09 -3.47 3.98
CA VAL A 71 13.47 -3.82 4.35
C VAL A 71 13.97 -2.93 5.48
N ALA A 72 13.60 -1.65 5.53
CA ALA A 72 13.88 -0.78 6.68
C ALA A 72 13.17 -1.27 7.95
N ILE A 73 11.91 -1.72 7.84
CA ILE A 73 11.16 -2.34 8.93
C ILE A 73 11.78 -3.67 9.37
N VAL A 74 12.26 -4.49 8.42
CA VAL A 74 12.99 -5.74 8.71
C VAL A 74 14.37 -5.46 9.34
N LEU A 75 15.04 -4.37 8.97
CA LEU A 75 16.29 -3.96 9.60
C LEU A 75 16.06 -3.44 11.02
N LEU A 76 14.95 -2.74 11.28
CA LEU A 76 14.52 -2.40 12.64
C LEU A 76 14.17 -3.67 13.45
N ALA A 77 13.50 -4.65 12.83
CA ALA A 77 13.28 -5.96 13.44
C ALA A 77 14.59 -6.73 13.75
N ALA A 78 15.65 -6.54 12.94
CA ALA A 78 16.97 -7.13 13.19
C ALA A 78 17.72 -6.45 14.34
N VAL A 79 17.50 -5.15 14.58
CA VAL A 79 18.01 -4.44 15.76
C VAL A 79 17.33 -4.95 17.03
N VAL A 80 16.02 -5.22 16.98
CA VAL A 80 15.28 -5.86 18.08
C VAL A 80 15.82 -7.27 18.42
N LEU A 81 16.28 -8.05 17.43
CA LEU A 81 16.92 -9.35 17.67
C LEU A 81 18.32 -9.23 18.32
N GLY A 82 19.06 -8.16 18.03
CA GLY A 82 20.35 -7.87 18.67
C GLY A 82 20.19 -7.36 20.11
N GLU A 83 19.21 -6.48 20.33
CA GLU A 83 18.83 -5.95 21.65
C GLU A 83 18.18 -7.03 22.54
N SER A 84 17.43 -7.98 21.97
CA SER A 84 16.85 -9.13 22.70
C SER A 84 17.93 -9.98 23.37
N TRP A 85 19.13 -10.09 22.79
CA TRP A 85 20.26 -10.79 23.42
C TRP A 85 20.89 -9.98 24.57
N TYR A 86 20.83 -8.63 24.50
CA TYR A 86 21.31 -7.74 25.56
C TYR A 86 20.32 -7.63 26.73
N LEU A 87 19.02 -7.71 26.45
CA LEU A 87 17.95 -7.72 27.45
C LEU A 87 17.69 -9.10 28.06
N TRP A 88 18.23 -10.19 27.50
CA TRP A 88 18.13 -11.55 28.08
C TRP A 88 18.70 -11.67 29.50
N GLY A 89 19.52 -10.70 29.95
CA GLY A 89 20.00 -10.60 31.33
C GLY A 89 19.00 -9.98 32.33
N ARG A 90 17.92 -9.35 31.86
CA ARG A 90 16.84 -8.79 32.69
C ARG A 90 15.54 -9.49 32.32
N SER A 91 15.11 -10.37 33.21
CA SER A 91 13.93 -11.21 33.07
C SER A 91 12.73 -10.48 32.45
N GLU A 92 12.41 -10.84 31.20
CA GLU A 92 11.17 -10.45 30.54
C GLU A 92 9.97 -10.94 31.37
N PRO A 93 9.04 -10.07 31.79
CA PRO A 93 7.83 -10.54 32.44
C PRO A 93 6.88 -11.09 31.37
N THR A 94 7.07 -12.36 31.03
CA THR A 94 6.18 -13.12 30.17
C THR A 94 4.72 -12.95 30.62
N VAL A 95 3.81 -12.76 29.66
CA VAL A 95 2.37 -12.75 29.90
C VAL A 95 1.93 -14.17 30.25
N SER A 96 2.13 -14.55 31.50
CA SER A 96 1.52 -15.73 32.11
C SER A 96 0.22 -15.33 32.79
N ALA A 97 -0.72 -16.27 32.91
CA ALA A 97 -1.99 -16.14 33.63
C ALA A 97 -1.87 -15.65 35.10
N SER A 98 -0.64 -15.52 35.61
CA SER A 98 -0.24 -14.98 36.91
C SER A 98 -0.06 -13.45 36.96
N HIS A 99 -0.10 -12.73 35.83
CA HIS A 99 -0.01 -11.26 35.80
C HIS A 99 -1.24 -10.66 35.11
N PRO A 100 -2.38 -10.52 35.80
CA PRO A 100 -3.54 -9.81 35.24
C PRO A 100 -3.17 -8.36 34.90
N VAL A 101 -3.77 -7.83 33.83
CA VAL A 101 -3.74 -6.39 33.52
C VAL A 101 -4.37 -5.66 34.71
N ILE A 102 -3.56 -5.09 35.61
CA ILE A 102 -4.07 -4.28 36.73
C ILE A 102 -4.48 -2.94 36.14
N THR A 103 -5.78 -2.74 35.94
CA THR A 103 -6.33 -1.48 35.42
C THR A 103 -6.29 -0.40 36.49
N GLY A 104 -5.17 0.32 36.60
CA GLY A 104 -5.17 1.69 37.10
C GLY A 104 -5.91 2.58 36.08
N GLU A 105 -7.24 2.48 36.06
CA GLU A 105 -8.08 2.74 34.89
C GLU A 105 -8.02 4.18 34.33
N MET A 106 -7.53 5.14 35.11
CA MET A 106 -7.34 6.52 34.66
C MET A 106 -5.96 6.77 34.04
N ALA A 107 -4.89 6.20 34.63
CA ALA A 107 -3.53 6.40 34.13
C ALA A 107 -3.32 5.70 32.78
N HIS A 108 -3.89 4.51 32.59
CA HIS A 108 -3.74 3.76 31.34
C HIS A 108 -4.57 4.34 30.20
N ARG A 109 -5.68 5.03 30.50
CA ARG A 109 -6.43 5.75 29.47
C ARG A 109 -5.62 6.90 28.88
N ALA A 110 -4.95 7.69 29.72
CA ALA A 110 -4.05 8.74 29.25
C ALA A 110 -2.88 8.16 28.44
N ALA A 111 -2.32 7.03 28.87
CA ALA A 111 -1.25 6.37 28.16
C ALA A 111 -1.68 5.84 26.78
N VAL A 112 -2.86 5.21 26.68
CA VAL A 112 -3.39 4.74 25.39
C VAL A 112 -3.75 5.89 24.46
N GLU A 113 -4.25 6.99 25.00
CA GLU A 113 -4.53 8.19 24.23
C GLU A 113 -3.25 8.78 23.65
N ALA A 114 -2.21 8.97 24.48
CA ALA A 114 -0.88 9.41 24.04
C ALA A 114 -0.32 8.45 22.98
N ALA A 115 -0.31 7.15 23.27
CA ALA A 115 0.14 6.14 22.31
C ALA A 115 -0.60 6.22 20.96
N SER A 116 -1.89 6.55 20.97
CA SER A 116 -2.68 6.68 19.73
C SER A 116 -2.37 7.96 18.97
N GLN A 117 -2.35 9.11 19.68
CA GLN A 117 -2.08 10.42 19.07
C GLN A 117 -0.65 10.48 18.55
N ASP A 118 0.32 10.17 19.40
CA ASP A 118 1.74 10.23 19.06
C ASP A 118 2.06 9.23 17.93
N ALA A 119 1.45 8.04 17.91
CA ALA A 119 1.65 7.12 16.78
C ALA A 119 1.07 7.64 15.47
N GLU A 120 -0.04 8.40 15.47
CA GLU A 120 -0.51 9.05 14.24
C GLU A 120 0.49 10.09 13.74
N ASP A 121 1.04 10.90 14.64
CA ASP A 121 1.95 12.00 14.31
C ASP A 121 3.32 11.47 13.87
N ILE A 122 3.86 10.46 14.57
CA ILE A 122 5.12 9.79 14.25
C ILE A 122 5.08 9.06 12.90
N LEU A 123 3.97 8.40 12.59
CA LEU A 123 3.83 7.55 11.40
C LEU A 123 3.25 8.31 10.19
N SER A 124 2.78 9.54 10.38
CA SER A 124 2.33 10.42 9.29
C SER A 124 3.46 11.35 8.87
N THR A 125 3.70 11.48 7.56
CA THR A 125 4.73 12.40 7.06
C THR A 125 4.40 12.91 5.65
N SER A 126 4.74 14.15 5.35
CA SER A 126 4.60 14.78 4.04
C SER A 126 5.93 15.30 3.53
N TYR A 127 6.13 15.20 2.21
CA TYR A 127 7.32 15.75 1.56
C TYR A 127 7.45 17.28 1.71
N LYS A 128 6.36 17.99 2.01
CA LYS A 128 6.32 19.46 2.03
C LYS A 128 7.03 20.05 3.26
N ASN A 129 6.88 19.38 4.40
CA ASN A 129 7.35 19.81 5.72
C ASN A 129 8.01 18.64 6.46
N TYR A 130 8.75 17.81 5.70
CA TYR A 130 9.36 16.58 6.21
C TYR A 130 10.20 16.80 7.46
N ASP A 131 11.10 17.78 7.44
CA ASP A 131 12.00 18.04 8.56
C ASP A 131 11.30 18.55 9.81
N GLU A 132 10.27 19.38 9.62
CA GLU A 132 9.44 19.90 10.71
C GLU A 132 8.63 18.77 11.36
N GLN A 133 8.05 17.89 10.54
CA GLN A 133 7.28 16.74 11.04
C GLN A 133 8.17 15.72 11.73
N VAL A 134 9.38 15.46 11.21
CA VAL A 134 10.36 14.62 11.91
C VAL A 134 10.74 15.23 13.26
N ALA A 135 10.99 16.55 13.31
CA ALA A 135 11.33 17.21 14.56
C ALA A 135 10.18 17.17 15.58
N GLN A 136 8.94 17.40 15.14
CA GLN A 136 7.76 17.27 15.99
C GLN A 136 7.61 15.85 16.51
N ALA A 137 7.65 14.85 15.63
CA ALA A 137 7.56 13.43 16.00
C ALA A 137 8.63 13.05 17.04
N THR A 138 9.87 13.51 16.89
CA THR A 138 10.93 13.21 17.87
C THR A 138 10.70 13.80 19.25
N SER A 139 9.84 14.82 19.40
CA SER A 139 9.50 15.40 20.71
C SER A 139 8.51 14.54 21.52
N GLU A 140 7.83 13.62 20.85
CA GLU A 140 6.87 12.67 21.43
C GLU A 140 7.53 11.32 21.78
N MET A 141 8.84 11.21 21.58
CA MET A 141 9.61 9.98 21.76
C MET A 141 10.58 10.07 22.94
N THR A 142 10.96 8.91 23.48
CA THR A 142 12.14 8.82 24.33
C THR A 142 13.41 9.10 23.52
N ASP A 143 14.46 9.60 24.16
CA ASP A 143 15.73 9.94 23.49
C ASP A 143 16.33 8.76 22.69
N GLY A 144 16.18 7.54 23.24
CA GLY A 144 16.62 6.31 22.58
C GLY A 144 15.88 6.07 21.28
N PHE A 145 14.55 6.08 21.34
CA PHE A 145 13.71 5.86 20.17
C PHE A 145 13.81 6.99 19.13
N ALA A 146 13.90 8.25 19.58
CA ALA A 146 14.11 9.42 18.72
C ALA A 146 15.38 9.28 17.87
N LYS A 147 16.46 8.74 18.45
CA LYS A 147 17.73 8.53 17.73
C LYS A 147 17.60 7.49 16.63
N GLU A 148 16.96 6.36 16.92
CA GLU A 148 16.73 5.28 15.94
C GLU A 148 15.81 5.76 14.82
N TYR A 149 14.70 6.41 15.18
CA TYR A 149 13.78 7.02 14.23
C TYR A 149 14.49 8.00 13.29
N THR A 150 15.26 8.94 13.85
CA THR A 150 15.99 9.96 13.07
C THR A 150 16.97 9.33 12.07
N GLN A 151 17.61 8.22 12.45
CA GLN A 151 18.49 7.48 11.54
C GLN A 151 17.69 6.89 10.37
N THR A 152 16.57 6.22 10.64
CA THR A 152 15.73 5.60 9.60
C THR A 152 15.12 6.63 8.65
N VAL A 153 14.50 7.69 9.19
CA VAL A 153 13.87 8.74 8.37
C VAL A 153 14.92 9.52 7.57
N GLY A 154 16.10 9.75 8.14
CA GLY A 154 17.23 10.38 7.44
C GLY A 154 17.68 9.59 6.21
N GLN A 155 17.68 8.25 6.26
CA GLN A 155 18.05 7.40 5.14
C GLN A 155 17.04 7.45 3.99
N ILE A 156 15.75 7.56 4.28
CA ILE A 156 14.68 7.53 3.26
C ILE A 156 14.25 8.91 2.76
N LYS A 157 14.64 10.00 3.44
CA LYS A 157 14.24 11.37 3.13
C LYS A 157 14.39 11.73 1.66
N GLY A 158 15.55 11.43 1.06
CA GLY A 158 15.84 11.79 -0.33
C GLY A 158 14.81 11.22 -1.31
N ASP A 159 14.56 9.92 -1.21
CA ASP A 159 13.58 9.22 -2.05
C ASP A 159 12.14 9.67 -1.75
N PHE A 160 11.82 9.88 -0.47
CA PHE A 160 10.49 10.32 -0.04
C PHE A 160 10.11 11.69 -0.61
N VAL A 161 11.04 12.65 -0.53
CA VAL A 161 10.87 14.02 -1.03
C VAL A 161 10.88 14.05 -2.56
N ALA A 162 11.79 13.32 -3.21
CA ALA A 162 11.85 13.23 -4.67
C ALA A 162 10.57 12.64 -5.26
N ALA A 163 10.01 11.62 -4.61
CA ALA A 163 8.74 11.01 -5.01
C ALA A 163 7.50 11.86 -4.63
N LYS A 164 7.68 12.98 -3.91
CA LYS A 164 6.60 13.83 -3.37
C LYS A 164 5.54 13.01 -2.64
N THR A 165 6.00 12.12 -1.77
CA THR A 165 5.11 11.21 -1.05
C THR A 165 4.39 11.94 0.08
N GLU A 166 3.11 11.69 0.22
CA GLU A 166 2.31 12.04 1.40
C GLU A 166 1.86 10.72 2.04
N LEU A 167 2.28 10.50 3.28
CA LEU A 167 1.94 9.35 4.11
C LEU A 167 1.06 9.85 5.25
N GLN A 168 -0.14 9.31 5.37
CA GLN A 168 -1.06 9.63 6.45
C GLN A 168 -1.49 8.34 7.14
N VAL A 169 -1.42 8.34 8.46
CA VAL A 169 -1.85 7.23 9.30
C VAL A 169 -3.01 7.69 10.17
N LYS A 170 -3.98 6.79 10.37
CA LYS A 170 -5.15 7.01 11.23
C LYS A 170 -5.36 5.81 12.12
N VAL A 171 -5.44 6.03 13.43
CA VAL A 171 -5.87 5.05 14.42
C VAL A 171 -7.37 4.89 14.32
N VAL A 172 -7.81 3.64 14.10
CA VAL A 172 -9.23 3.30 14.05
C VAL A 172 -9.72 2.63 15.33
N ALA A 173 -8.80 2.00 16.07
CA ALA A 173 -9.08 1.40 17.37
C ALA A 173 -7.76 1.22 18.15
N ALA A 174 -7.86 1.21 19.47
CA ALA A 174 -6.76 0.96 20.37
C ALA A 174 -7.20 -0.01 21.49
N GLY A 175 -6.28 -0.85 21.96
CA GLY A 175 -6.49 -1.72 23.11
C GLY A 175 -5.23 -1.83 23.96
N VAL A 176 -5.39 -1.99 25.28
CA VAL A 176 -4.26 -2.22 26.18
C VAL A 176 -3.84 -3.69 26.09
N VAL A 177 -2.56 -3.94 25.78
CA VAL A 177 -1.97 -5.28 25.84
C VAL A 177 -1.36 -5.50 27.22
N ARG A 178 -0.62 -4.52 27.71
CA ARG A 178 0.02 -4.55 29.03
C ARG A 178 0.02 -3.15 29.63
N ALA A 179 -0.13 -3.06 30.94
CA ALA A 179 -0.04 -1.80 31.65
C ALA A 179 0.62 -1.96 33.01
N SER A 180 1.52 -1.04 33.34
CA SER A 180 2.08 -0.80 34.66
C SER A 180 1.99 0.69 34.98
N SER A 181 2.44 1.10 36.17
CA SER A 181 2.52 2.52 36.55
C SER A 181 3.54 3.31 35.72
N GLU A 182 4.54 2.62 35.14
CA GLU A 182 5.68 3.25 34.45
C GLU A 182 5.61 3.07 32.93
N GLN A 183 4.93 2.03 32.45
CA GLN A 183 4.93 1.66 31.04
C GLN A 183 3.58 1.06 30.63
N VAL A 184 3.09 1.44 29.46
CA VAL A 184 1.89 0.86 28.85
C VAL A 184 2.22 0.43 27.43
N GLN A 185 1.77 -0.76 27.06
CA GLN A 185 1.82 -1.26 25.69
C GLN A 185 0.40 -1.31 25.13
N ALA A 186 0.16 -0.55 24.07
CA ALA A 186 -1.10 -0.47 23.36
C ALA A 186 -1.01 -1.19 22.01
N LEU A 187 -2.02 -1.98 21.67
CA LEU A 187 -2.24 -2.49 20.33
C LEU A 187 -3.13 -1.50 19.58
N LEU A 188 -2.59 -0.91 18.52
CA LEU A 188 -3.31 0.00 17.64
C LEU A 188 -3.70 -0.71 16.34
N PHE A 189 -4.90 -0.40 15.87
CA PHE A 189 -5.36 -0.73 14.53
C PHE A 189 -5.29 0.54 13.70
N LEU A 190 -4.57 0.47 12.59
CA LEU A 190 -4.14 1.64 11.84
C LEU A 190 -4.55 1.51 10.38
N ASN A 191 -4.91 2.64 9.78
CA ASN A 191 -5.14 2.80 8.36
C ASN A 191 -4.06 3.71 7.77
N GLN A 192 -3.29 3.17 6.82
CA GLN A 192 -2.31 3.92 6.06
C GLN A 192 -2.89 4.42 4.75
N TYR A 193 -2.61 5.68 4.41
CA TYR A 193 -2.89 6.29 3.12
C TYR A 193 -1.60 6.82 2.54
N VAL A 194 -1.21 6.33 1.36
CA VAL A 194 -0.01 6.79 0.64
C VAL A 194 -0.43 7.46 -0.65
N THR A 195 -0.14 8.74 -0.80
CA THR A 195 -0.44 9.54 -1.98
C THR A 195 0.85 9.98 -2.66
N LYS A 196 0.92 9.78 -3.97
CA LYS A 196 2.01 10.27 -4.84
C LYS A 196 1.41 10.91 -6.09
N PRO A 197 2.07 11.92 -6.70
CA PRO A 197 1.57 12.57 -7.90
C PRO A 197 1.30 11.58 -9.04
N GLY A 198 0.15 11.72 -9.70
CA GLY A 198 -0.22 10.88 -10.85
C GLY A 198 -0.61 9.44 -10.50
N THR A 199 -0.72 9.09 -9.22
CA THR A 199 -1.18 7.77 -8.76
C THR A 199 -2.45 7.87 -7.92
N LYS A 200 -3.23 6.79 -7.88
CA LYS A 200 -4.32 6.67 -6.90
C LYS A 200 -3.72 6.46 -5.51
N THR A 201 -4.34 7.06 -4.50
CA THR A 201 -3.98 6.84 -3.10
C THR A 201 -4.06 5.36 -2.76
N ALA A 202 -2.96 4.80 -2.27
CA ALA A 202 -2.92 3.44 -1.77
C ALA A 202 -3.42 3.41 -0.33
N PHE A 203 -4.29 2.44 -0.02
CA PHE A 203 -4.84 2.21 1.31
C PHE A 203 -4.32 0.87 1.84
N THR A 204 -3.85 0.85 3.10
CA THR A 204 -3.36 -0.38 3.74
C THR A 204 -3.72 -0.38 5.22
N PRO A 205 -4.57 -1.30 5.70
CA PRO A 205 -4.78 -1.51 7.11
C PRO A 205 -3.64 -2.35 7.69
N TYR A 206 -3.19 -2.03 8.89
CA TYR A 206 -2.17 -2.79 9.62
C TYR A 206 -2.36 -2.60 11.12
N ARG A 207 -1.53 -3.28 11.92
CA ARG A 207 -1.53 -3.15 13.38
C ARG A 207 -0.15 -2.75 13.86
N ALA A 208 -0.10 -2.08 14.99
CA ALA A 208 1.16 -1.80 15.67
C ALA A 208 1.02 -1.99 17.18
N LEU A 209 2.07 -2.51 17.80
CA LEU A 209 2.27 -2.42 19.24
C LEU A 209 3.06 -1.15 19.54
N VAL A 210 2.48 -0.26 20.31
CA VAL A 210 3.10 1.00 20.75
C VAL A 210 3.39 0.90 22.23
N THR A 211 4.64 1.06 22.60
CA THR A 211 5.06 1.15 23.99
C THR A 211 5.24 2.61 24.34
N VAL A 212 4.54 3.06 25.39
CA VAL A 212 4.74 4.37 26.00
C VAL A 212 5.26 4.23 27.42
N VAL A 213 6.13 5.14 27.82
CA VAL A 213 6.70 5.21 29.17
C VAL A 213 6.31 6.53 29.84
N HIS A 214 6.07 6.49 31.14
CA HIS A 214 5.74 7.67 31.91
C HIS A 214 7.03 8.40 32.32
N THR A 215 7.16 9.63 31.85
CA THR A 215 8.31 10.50 32.11
C THR A 215 7.87 11.77 32.86
N GLU A 216 8.84 12.61 33.24
CA GLU A 216 8.54 13.93 33.82
C GLU A 216 7.80 14.87 32.86
N HIS A 217 7.89 14.60 31.55
CA HIS A 217 7.25 15.36 30.48
C HIS A 217 5.91 14.77 30.02
N GLY A 218 5.44 13.70 30.66
CA GLY A 218 4.25 12.95 30.28
C GLY A 218 4.58 11.59 29.69
N TRP A 219 3.61 11.00 28.99
CA TRP A 219 3.80 9.75 28.28
C TRP A 219 4.58 10.02 27.00
N LEU A 220 5.67 9.29 26.79
CA LEU A 220 6.46 9.35 25.56
C LEU A 220 6.52 7.97 24.93
N VAL A 221 6.55 7.94 23.60
CA VAL A 221 6.70 6.71 22.81
C VAL A 221 8.14 6.21 22.92
N ASP A 222 8.27 5.00 23.44
CA ASP A 222 9.55 4.31 23.58
C ASP A 222 9.79 3.29 22.46
N ASN A 223 8.71 2.76 21.86
CA ASN A 223 8.82 1.82 20.76
C ASN A 223 7.52 1.72 19.94
N ILE A 224 7.65 1.44 18.63
CA ILE A 224 6.55 1.08 17.74
C ILE A 224 6.93 -0.16 16.93
N GLU A 225 6.15 -1.22 17.05
CA GLU A 225 6.34 -2.47 16.31
C GLU A 225 5.13 -2.76 15.42
N THR A 226 5.31 -2.73 14.11
CA THR A 226 4.24 -3.04 13.13
C THR A 226 4.11 -4.54 12.87
N GLN A 227 2.87 -5.03 12.77
CA GLN A 227 2.50 -6.46 12.62
C GLN A 227 1.79 -6.76 11.29
#